data_AF-A0A1T1H7X4-F1
#
_entry.id   AF-A0A1T1H7X4-F1
#
_cell.length_a   1.000
_cell.length_b   1.000
_cell.length_c   1.000
_cell.angle_alpha   90.00
_cell.angle_beta   90.00
_cell.angle_gamma   90.00
#
_symmetry.space_group_name_H-M   'P 1'
#
loop_
_entity.id
_entity.type
_entity.pdbx_description
1 polymer ?
#
loop_
_entity_poly.entity_id
_entity_poly.type
_entity_poly.pdbx_seq_one_letter_code
_entity_poly.pdbx_strand_id
1 'polypeptide(L)'
;MNAMGLKKSLFAVSLASALLLGATDVRAAQCGETKLSEQMGEMKDHLKAYKDAAKSEDWAIMAENRAALQELASSAKKELPFKAQSEPKAAQEKMQSNYQKGMTHLEELLDNLETAENSKDADKVMALMQEIGKHTKKGHRAFKQKCDDE
;
A
#
# COMPACT_ATOMS: atom_id res chain seq x y z
N MET A 1 -23.91 43.06 42.52
CA MET A 1 -23.91 44.32 41.75
C MET A 1 -22.58 44.99 42.02
N ASN A 2 -21.73 45.13 41.00
CA ASN A 2 -20.53 45.98 41.04
C ASN A 2 -20.20 46.43 39.61
N ALA A 3 -19.63 47.62 39.54
CA ALA A 3 -19.84 48.65 38.54
C ALA A 3 -19.13 48.43 37.18
N MET A 4 -19.70 49.10 36.18
CA MET A 4 -19.12 49.35 34.85
C MET A 4 -17.80 50.14 34.93
N GLY A 5 -16.91 49.89 33.97
CA GLY A 5 -15.75 50.73 33.69
C GLY A 5 -15.33 50.60 32.23
N LEU A 6 -16.03 51.32 31.35
CA LEU A 6 -15.76 51.40 29.91
C LEU A 6 -14.64 52.43 29.67
N LYS A 7 -13.46 52.00 29.22
CA LYS A 7 -12.41 52.91 28.72
C LYS A 7 -12.22 52.67 27.22
N LYS A 8 -12.70 53.64 26.44
CA LYS A 8 -12.42 53.80 25.01
C LYS A 8 -10.94 54.13 24.85
N SER A 9 -10.24 53.40 23.99
CA SER A 9 -8.98 53.87 23.40
C SER A 9 -8.97 53.50 21.93
N LEU A 10 -9.03 54.52 21.09
CA LEU A 10 -8.76 54.45 19.65
C LEU A 10 -7.25 54.67 19.49
N PHE A 11 -6.57 53.72 18.85
CA PHE A 11 -5.30 53.98 18.17
C PHE A 11 -5.38 53.40 16.77
N ALA A 12 -4.97 54.21 15.82
CA ALA A 12 -5.12 54.02 14.40
C ALA A 12 -3.77 53.67 13.76
N VAL A 13 -3.88 53.04 12.58
CA VAL A 13 -2.91 53.00 11.47
C VAL A 13 -1.60 52.24 11.67
N SER A 14 -1.42 51.15 10.91
CA SER A 14 -0.31 51.10 9.96
C SER A 14 -0.42 50.03 8.88
N LEU A 15 0.22 50.41 7.77
CA LEU A 15 0.29 49.86 6.43
C LEU A 15 0.89 48.44 6.30
N ALA A 16 0.51 47.83 5.18
CA ALA A 16 1.33 47.02 4.27
C ALA A 16 1.75 45.60 4.73
N SER A 17 1.27 44.60 4.00
CA SER A 17 2.01 44.06 2.84
C SER A 17 1.34 42.77 2.38
N ALA A 18 1.12 42.69 1.08
CA ALA A 18 0.76 41.45 0.42
C ALA A 18 1.88 40.43 0.61
N LEU A 19 1.53 39.26 1.13
CA LEU A 19 2.14 38.00 0.74
C LEU A 19 1.00 37.03 0.49
N LEU A 20 0.67 36.88 -0.79
CA LEU A 20 0.12 35.63 -1.31
C LEU A 20 1.14 34.55 -0.95
N LEU A 21 0.97 33.93 0.21
CA LEU A 21 1.52 32.61 0.44
C LEU A 21 0.72 31.71 -0.49
N GLY A 22 1.25 31.55 -1.71
CA GLY A 22 0.94 30.38 -2.50
C GLY A 22 1.15 29.20 -1.57
N ALA A 23 0.08 28.49 -1.28
CA ALA A 23 0.16 27.17 -0.70
C ALA A 23 0.92 26.34 -1.73
N THR A 24 2.24 26.30 -1.62
CA THR A 24 2.95 25.11 -2.06
C THR A 24 2.37 24.03 -1.17
N ASP A 25 1.42 23.28 -1.73
CA ASP A 25 1.02 21.95 -1.29
C ASP A 25 2.31 21.09 -1.28
N VAL A 26 3.18 21.35 -0.32
CA VAL A 26 4.10 20.34 0.19
C VAL A 26 3.19 19.43 0.98
N ARG A 27 2.41 18.61 0.27
CA ARG A 27 1.97 17.34 0.80
C ARG A 27 3.25 16.54 0.95
N ALA A 28 3.96 16.78 2.05
CA ALA A 28 4.80 15.75 2.63
C ALA A 28 3.86 14.55 2.71
N ALA A 29 4.10 13.55 1.86
CA ALA A 29 3.29 12.34 1.84
C ALA A 29 3.30 11.83 3.28
N GLN A 30 2.18 11.99 3.98
CA GLN A 30 2.06 11.55 5.37
C GLN A 30 2.22 10.04 5.33
N CYS A 31 3.42 9.58 5.69
CA CYS A 31 3.66 8.18 6.00
C CYS A 31 2.64 7.78 7.07
N GLY A 32 1.67 6.97 6.68
CA GLY A 32 0.52 6.63 7.51
C GLY A 32 -0.17 5.41 6.97
N GLU A 33 -1.03 4.82 7.81
CA GLU A 33 -1.87 3.70 7.43
C GLU A 33 -2.82 4.14 6.31
N THR A 34 -2.56 3.62 5.12
CA THR A 34 -3.47 3.66 3.98
C THR A 34 -4.15 2.31 3.87
N LYS A 35 -5.31 2.29 3.22
CA LYS A 35 -5.95 1.03 2.82
C LYS A 35 -4.97 0.10 2.09
N LEU A 36 -4.11 0.65 1.24
CA LEU A 36 -3.10 -0.13 0.54
C LEU A 36 -2.04 -0.72 1.50
N SER A 37 -1.56 0.03 2.49
CA SER A 37 -0.58 -0.50 3.44
C SER A 37 -1.16 -1.58 4.35
N GLU A 38 -2.42 -1.43 4.77
CA GLU A 38 -3.17 -2.44 5.51
C GLU A 38 -3.29 -3.73 4.68
N GLN A 39 -3.77 -3.62 3.43
CA GLN A 39 -3.85 -4.76 2.50
C GLN A 39 -2.51 -5.44 2.26
N MET A 40 -1.41 -4.67 2.12
CA MET A 40 -0.06 -5.24 1.98
C MET A 40 0.41 -5.96 3.25
N GLY A 41 -0.03 -5.50 4.43
CA GLY A 41 0.18 -6.17 5.71
C GLY A 41 -0.54 -7.51 5.76
N GLU A 42 -1.83 -7.53 5.44
CA GLU A 42 -2.64 -8.75 5.39
C GLU A 42 -2.09 -9.75 4.35
N MET A 43 -1.70 -9.27 3.16
CA MET A 43 -1.06 -10.13 2.16
C MET A 43 0.21 -10.79 2.69
N LYS A 44 1.04 -10.05 3.43
CA LYS A 44 2.27 -10.60 4.01
C LYS A 44 1.92 -11.70 5.02
N ASP A 45 0.91 -11.48 5.85
CA ASP A 45 0.49 -12.44 6.86
C ASP A 45 -0.11 -13.71 6.24
N HIS A 46 -0.96 -13.57 5.21
CA HIS A 46 -1.47 -14.71 4.45
C HIS A 46 -0.37 -15.46 3.68
N LEU A 47 0.59 -14.76 3.07
CA LEU A 47 1.75 -15.43 2.44
C LEU A 47 2.58 -16.21 3.46
N LYS A 48 2.71 -15.69 4.68
CA LYS A 48 3.40 -16.37 5.77
C LYS A 48 2.63 -17.61 6.23
N ALA A 49 1.33 -17.48 6.47
CA ALA A 49 0.46 -18.59 6.85
C ALA A 49 0.44 -19.68 5.77
N TYR A 50 0.31 -19.30 4.49
CA TYR A 50 0.42 -20.20 3.35
C TYR A 50 1.75 -20.97 3.36
N LYS A 51 2.87 -20.24 3.49
CA LYS A 51 4.20 -20.86 3.54
C LYS A 51 4.36 -21.82 4.70
N ASP A 52 3.80 -21.49 5.86
CA ASP A 52 3.88 -22.33 7.05
C ASP A 52 3.02 -23.60 6.87
N ALA A 53 1.82 -23.49 6.29
CA ALA A 53 0.97 -24.61 5.91
C ALA A 53 1.60 -25.53 4.84
N ALA A 54 2.31 -24.96 3.86
CA ALA A 54 2.99 -25.71 2.81
C ALA A 54 4.08 -26.65 3.36
N LYS A 55 4.72 -26.30 4.49
CA LYS A 55 5.74 -27.17 5.14
C LYS A 55 5.15 -28.44 5.73
N SER A 56 3.86 -28.42 6.07
CA SER A 56 3.12 -29.55 6.63
C SER A 56 2.10 -30.12 5.64
N GLU A 57 2.14 -29.67 4.37
CA GLU A 57 1.20 -30.05 3.33
C GLU A 57 -0.28 -29.90 3.75
N ASP A 58 -0.59 -28.85 4.51
CA ASP A 58 -1.96 -28.54 4.90
C ASP A 58 -2.69 -27.84 3.74
N TRP A 59 -3.16 -28.65 2.80
CA TRP A 59 -3.81 -28.20 1.57
C TRP A 59 -5.05 -27.33 1.82
N ALA A 60 -5.76 -27.55 2.93
CA ALA A 60 -6.96 -26.77 3.25
C ALA A 60 -6.58 -25.35 3.68
N ILE A 61 -5.61 -25.21 4.58
CA ILE A 61 -5.12 -23.89 5.03
C ILE A 61 -4.40 -23.17 3.89
N MET A 62 -3.68 -23.89 3.02
CA MET A 62 -3.11 -23.28 1.81
C MET A 62 -4.20 -22.70 0.90
N ALA A 63 -5.24 -23.48 0.57
CA ALA A 63 -6.32 -23.01 -0.29
C ALA A 63 -7.05 -21.79 0.30
N GLU A 64 -7.31 -21.78 1.62
CA GLU A 64 -7.90 -20.64 2.32
C GLU A 64 -7.04 -19.38 2.18
N ASN A 65 -5.74 -19.48 2.49
CA ASN A 65 -4.84 -18.34 2.41
C ASN A 65 -4.61 -17.86 0.97
N ARG A 66 -4.57 -18.77 -0.01
CA ARG A 66 -4.51 -18.41 -1.43
C ARG A 66 -5.74 -17.64 -1.87
N ALA A 67 -6.93 -18.06 -1.46
CA ALA A 67 -8.17 -17.36 -1.81
C ALA A 67 -8.19 -15.93 -1.24
N ALA A 68 -7.79 -15.78 0.03
CA ALA A 68 -7.64 -14.46 0.65
C ALA A 68 -6.60 -13.59 -0.07
N LEU A 69 -5.46 -14.17 -0.47
CA LEU A 69 -4.44 -13.48 -1.26
C LEU A 69 -4.98 -13.01 -2.62
N GLN A 70 -5.82 -13.80 -3.28
CA GLN A 70 -6.41 -13.45 -4.57
C GLN A 70 -7.37 -12.26 -4.45
N GLU A 71 -8.20 -12.24 -3.40
CA GLU A 71 -9.09 -11.12 -3.11
C GLU A 71 -8.31 -9.85 -2.79
N LEU A 72 -7.30 -9.96 -1.92
CA LEU A 72 -6.43 -8.84 -1.57
C LEU A 72 -5.68 -8.31 -2.80
N ALA A 73 -5.14 -9.19 -3.65
CA ALA A 73 -4.41 -8.79 -4.85
C ALA A 73 -5.32 -8.01 -5.81
N SER A 74 -6.54 -8.53 -6.03
CA SER A 74 -7.57 -7.88 -6.84
C SER A 74 -8.00 -6.52 -6.31
N SER A 75 -8.09 -6.39 -4.98
CA SER A 75 -8.45 -5.15 -4.31
C SER A 75 -7.31 -4.13 -4.37
N ALA A 76 -6.11 -4.53 -3.96
CA ALA A 76 -4.92 -3.69 -3.95
C ALA A 76 -4.52 -3.20 -5.34
N LYS A 77 -4.76 -4.00 -6.40
CA LYS A 77 -4.52 -3.61 -7.81
C LYS A 77 -5.22 -2.30 -8.20
N LYS A 78 -6.33 -1.96 -7.54
CA LYS A 78 -7.12 -0.75 -7.80
C LYS A 78 -6.56 0.49 -7.09
N GLU A 79 -5.72 0.29 -6.09
CA GLU A 79 -5.15 1.35 -5.28
C GLU A 79 -3.95 2.02 -5.99
N LEU A 80 -3.67 3.26 -5.60
CA LEU A 80 -2.52 4.01 -6.08
C LEU A 80 -1.31 3.72 -5.17
N PRO A 81 -0.19 3.19 -5.70
CA PRO A 81 0.99 2.92 -4.89
C PRO A 81 1.53 4.21 -4.26
N PHE A 82 1.96 4.12 -2.99
CA PHE A 82 2.33 5.29 -2.20
C PHE A 82 3.40 6.15 -2.87
N LYS A 83 4.45 5.53 -3.43
CA LYS A 83 5.52 6.25 -4.15
C LYS A 83 5.04 7.04 -5.36
N ALA A 84 3.89 6.67 -5.96
CA ALA A 84 3.33 7.41 -7.09
C ALA A 84 2.56 8.69 -6.65
N GLN A 85 2.22 8.82 -5.36
CA GLN A 85 1.46 9.98 -4.85
C GLN A 85 2.28 11.28 -4.86
N SER A 86 3.60 11.18 -4.78
CA SER A 86 4.52 12.32 -4.81
C SER A 86 5.03 12.66 -6.22
N GLU A 87 4.60 11.92 -7.24
CA GLU A 87 5.11 12.05 -8.60
C GLU A 87 4.21 12.94 -9.47
N PRO A 88 4.76 13.63 -10.50
CA PRO A 88 3.94 14.32 -11.49
C PRO A 88 2.97 13.36 -12.19
N LYS A 89 1.79 13.84 -12.62
CA LYS A 89 0.70 13.02 -13.17
C LYS A 89 1.14 11.98 -14.22
N ALA A 90 1.99 12.36 -15.19
CA ALA A 90 2.46 11.43 -16.21
C ALA A 90 3.34 10.29 -15.65
N ALA A 91 4.16 10.58 -14.62
CA ALA A 91 4.95 9.58 -13.92
C ALA A 91 4.07 8.70 -13.02
N GLN A 92 3.08 9.30 -12.36
CA GLN A 92 2.07 8.60 -11.56
C GLN A 92 1.30 7.57 -12.41
N GLU A 93 0.78 7.95 -13.58
CA GLU A 93 0.06 7.06 -14.50
C GLU A 93 0.94 5.87 -14.94
N LYS A 94 2.21 6.14 -15.27
CA LYS A 94 3.18 5.08 -15.62
C LYS A 94 3.44 4.14 -14.45
N MET A 95 3.61 4.67 -13.23
CA MET A 95 3.81 3.85 -12.04
C MET A 95 2.59 3.01 -11.70
N GLN A 96 1.39 3.59 -11.80
CA GLN A 96 0.13 2.87 -11.59
C GLN A 96 -0.03 1.73 -12.60
N SER A 97 0.24 1.96 -13.89
CA SER A 97 0.20 0.90 -14.90
C SER A 97 1.18 -0.24 -14.61
N ASN A 98 2.42 0.08 -14.22
CA ASN A 98 3.42 -0.93 -13.87
C ASN A 98 3.05 -1.70 -12.60
N TYR A 99 2.47 -1.01 -11.63
CA TYR A 99 1.97 -1.63 -10.40
C TYR A 99 0.81 -2.60 -10.69
N GLN A 100 -0.16 -2.19 -11.51
CA GLN A 100 -1.26 -3.04 -11.93
C GLN A 100 -0.78 -4.31 -12.65
N LYS A 101 0.19 -4.19 -13.56
CA LYS A 101 0.83 -5.34 -14.20
C LYS A 101 1.49 -6.27 -13.17
N GLY A 102 2.15 -5.69 -12.16
CA GLY A 102 2.72 -6.44 -11.06
C GLY A 102 1.65 -7.22 -10.28
N MET A 103 0.52 -6.60 -9.97
CA MET A 103 -0.58 -7.28 -9.28
C MET A 103 -1.26 -8.35 -10.12
N THR A 104 -1.46 -8.12 -11.42
CA THR A 104 -1.95 -9.16 -12.34
C THR A 104 -1.01 -10.36 -12.38
N HIS A 105 0.30 -10.14 -12.42
CA HIS A 105 1.24 -11.25 -12.36
C HIS A 105 1.23 -11.99 -11.02
N LEU A 106 0.93 -11.30 -9.91
CA LEU A 106 0.71 -11.97 -8.62
C LEU A 106 -0.54 -12.86 -8.66
N GLU A 107 -1.65 -12.36 -9.21
CA GLU A 107 -2.89 -13.14 -9.40
C GLU A 107 -2.64 -14.40 -10.24
N GLU A 108 -1.88 -14.29 -11.34
CA GLU A 108 -1.49 -15.45 -12.16
C GLU A 108 -0.67 -16.49 -11.38
N LEU A 109 0.26 -16.05 -10.52
CA LEU A 109 1.04 -16.96 -9.68
C LEU A 109 0.17 -17.67 -8.64
N LEU A 110 -0.83 -16.98 -8.10
CA LEU A 110 -1.81 -17.56 -7.17
C LEU A 110 -2.73 -18.56 -7.88
N ASP A 111 -3.16 -18.31 -9.11
CA ASP A 111 -3.91 -19.28 -9.92
C ASP A 111 -3.06 -20.54 -10.24
N ASN A 112 -1.76 -20.37 -10.43
CA ASN A 112 -0.84 -21.50 -10.59
C ASN A 112 -0.67 -22.30 -9.28
N LEU A 113 -0.72 -21.63 -8.11
CA LEU A 113 -0.75 -22.32 -6.82
C LEU A 113 -2.01 -23.16 -6.67
N GLU A 114 -3.18 -22.67 -7.09
CA GLU A 114 -4.42 -23.46 -7.11
C GLU A 114 -4.27 -24.76 -7.89
N THR A 115 -3.66 -24.66 -9.07
CA THR A 115 -3.45 -25.83 -9.93
C THR A 115 -2.55 -26.84 -9.23
N ALA A 116 -1.46 -26.37 -8.60
CA ALA A 116 -0.52 -27.22 -7.86
C ALA A 116 -1.15 -27.82 -6.59
N GLU A 117 -1.99 -27.08 -5.88
CA GLU A 117 -2.78 -27.55 -4.73
C GLU A 117 -3.72 -28.68 -5.12
N ASN A 118 -4.47 -28.49 -6.22
CA ASN A 118 -5.43 -29.47 -6.71
C ASN A 118 -4.75 -30.77 -7.17
N SER A 119 -3.52 -30.69 -7.70
CA SER A 119 -2.70 -31.86 -8.03
C SER A 119 -1.88 -32.39 -6.86
N LYS A 120 -1.92 -31.74 -5.69
CA LYS A 120 -1.09 -32.02 -4.51
C LYS A 120 0.42 -32.08 -4.83
N ASP A 121 0.88 -31.17 -5.68
CA ASP A 121 2.28 -31.09 -6.11
C ASP A 121 3.06 -30.14 -5.19
N ALA A 122 3.60 -30.69 -4.09
CA ALA A 122 4.32 -29.93 -3.08
C ALA A 122 5.58 -29.24 -3.63
N ASP A 123 6.30 -29.89 -4.55
CA ASP A 123 7.50 -29.31 -5.17
C ASP A 123 7.14 -28.09 -6.01
N LYS A 124 6.04 -28.18 -6.79
CA LYS A 124 5.54 -27.05 -7.57
C LYS A 124 5.03 -25.91 -6.69
N VAL A 125 4.32 -26.22 -5.60
CA VAL A 125 3.91 -25.22 -4.60
C VAL A 125 5.14 -24.47 -4.06
N MET A 126 6.18 -25.18 -3.65
CA MET A 126 7.38 -24.56 -3.09
C MET A 126 8.14 -23.72 -4.12
N ALA A 127 8.21 -24.16 -5.38
CA ALA A 127 8.79 -23.37 -6.46
C ALA A 127 8.01 -22.06 -6.70
N LEU A 128 6.68 -22.14 -6.80
CA LEU A 128 5.82 -20.98 -6.98
C LEU A 128 5.91 -20.00 -5.80
N MET A 129 5.99 -20.51 -4.56
CA MET A 129 6.17 -19.65 -3.39
C MET A 129 7.51 -18.88 -3.41
N GLN A 130 8.57 -19.46 -3.97
CA GLN A 130 9.82 -18.73 -4.18
C GLN A 130 9.67 -17.63 -5.25
N GLU A 131 8.95 -17.90 -6.33
CA GLU A 131 8.66 -16.92 -7.38
C GLU A 131 7.82 -15.75 -6.84
N ILE A 132 6.75 -16.04 -6.09
CA ILE A 132 5.93 -15.04 -5.41
C ILE A 132 6.79 -14.21 -4.45
N GLY A 133 7.66 -14.84 -3.66
CA GLY A 133 8.58 -14.13 -2.76
C GLY A 133 9.54 -13.18 -3.50
N LYS A 134 10.07 -13.59 -4.65
CA LYS A 134 10.91 -12.72 -5.51
C LYS A 134 10.10 -11.56 -6.08
N HIS A 135 8.91 -11.85 -6.58
CA HIS A 135 8.00 -10.89 -7.19
C HIS A 135 7.55 -9.80 -6.19
N THR A 136 7.03 -10.21 -5.04
CA THR A 136 6.59 -9.30 -3.98
C THR A 136 7.73 -8.41 -3.47
N LYS A 137 8.94 -8.96 -3.29
CA LYS A 137 10.13 -8.18 -2.92
C LYS A 137 10.50 -7.14 -3.98
N LYS A 138 10.41 -7.49 -5.27
CA LYS A 138 10.65 -6.56 -6.38
C LYS A 138 9.60 -5.45 -6.39
N GLY A 139 8.32 -5.80 -6.27
CA GLY A 139 7.20 -4.84 -6.18
C GLY A 139 7.36 -3.88 -5.01
N HIS A 140 7.65 -4.40 -3.81
CA HIS A 140 7.88 -3.60 -2.62
C HIS A 140 8.98 -2.55 -2.83
N ARG A 141 10.13 -2.94 -3.42
CA ARG A 141 11.22 -2.00 -3.74
C ARG A 141 10.83 -0.95 -4.78
N ALA A 142 9.97 -1.32 -5.74
CA ALA A 142 9.57 -0.43 -6.82
C ALA A 142 8.54 0.63 -6.37
N PHE A 143 7.61 0.24 -5.48
CA PHE A 143 6.38 1.00 -5.24
C PHE A 143 6.19 1.47 -3.79
N LYS A 144 6.92 0.90 -2.82
CA LYS A 144 6.93 1.42 -1.46
C LYS A 144 7.79 2.69 -1.40
N GLN A 145 7.32 3.68 -0.66
CA GLN A 145 8.13 4.82 -0.27
C GLN A 145 8.86 4.51 1.03
N LYS A 146 10.13 4.90 1.14
CA LYS A 146 10.84 4.86 2.41
C LYS A 146 10.26 5.94 3.30
N CYS A 147 9.78 5.53 4.47
CA CYS A 147 9.42 6.40 5.57
C CYS A 147 10.54 6.26 6.61
N ASP A 148 10.91 7.35 7.31
CA ASP A 148 12.14 7.43 8.10
C ASP A 148 12.15 6.57 9.40
N ASP A 149 11.26 5.59 9.55
CA ASP A 149 11.19 4.70 10.72
C ASP A 149 11.11 3.19 10.33
N GLU A 150 11.99 2.73 9.42
CA GLU A 150 12.28 1.29 9.21
C GLU A 150 13.78 0.97 9.24
#